data_AF-A0A1E1LWR6-F1
#
_entry.id   AF-A0A1E1LWR6-F1
#
_cell.length_a   1.000
_cell.length_b   1.000
_cell.length_c   1.000
_cell.angle_alpha   90.00
_cell.angle_beta   90.00
_cell.angle_gamma   90.00
#
_symmetry.space_group_name_H-M   'P 1'
#
loop_
_entity.id
_entity.type
_entity.pdbx_description
1 polymer ?
#
loop_
_entity_poly.entity_id
_entity_poly.type
_entity_poly.pdbx_seq_one_letter_code
_entity_poly.pdbx_strand_id
1 'polypeptide(L)'
;MSPTPLNTSSSSSKLIPTPTHLIIVCCHAIYTGPSSRASSPSSASVNPSNWLLAPFQKDEVTTFISHIKTGVSLLAASPPGRAILVFSGSKTRPEVDLSEARSYLRVCEREGWWGLLDEDMGIGSKPKPIPTPEKKDQISTLDAETDAESGEGRDEDGKGREKQRGLRDCVYLEEQALDSFHNILFSLLLFQKRALSWPERVTVISHAFKRARFVDLHIPALRFPVNRVEYVGIDPEYMSPEKEDGSVNGGFDKERAHGVRMGERERGYGAWEVDGLGVREGLRRKRAERDFWDVSQVWFEGEEGEKRRERSGVKSRRVEWRFVGRDGREKRVVEEVLGEGRQPWEEE
;
A
#
# COMPACT_ATOMS: atom_id res chain seq x y z
N MET A 1 -14.67 64.83 12.46
CA MET A 1 -14.76 63.40 12.82
C MET A 1 -14.46 62.61 11.56
N SER A 2 -13.24 62.11 11.44
CA SER A 2 -12.80 61.26 10.32
C SER A 2 -12.98 59.80 10.73
N PRO A 3 -13.64 58.95 9.94
CA PRO A 3 -13.72 57.54 10.28
C PRO A 3 -12.41 56.83 9.92
N THR A 4 -11.78 56.25 10.92
CA THR A 4 -10.62 55.36 10.83
C THR A 4 -10.97 54.12 10.00
N PRO A 5 -10.12 53.65 9.07
CA PRO A 5 -10.37 52.39 8.38
C PRO A 5 -10.12 51.21 9.32
N LEU A 6 -11.11 50.30 9.39
CA LEU A 6 -11.02 49.01 10.06
C LEU A 6 -9.97 48.15 9.35
N ASN A 7 -8.91 47.82 10.08
CA ASN A 7 -7.88 46.88 9.70
C ASN A 7 -8.49 45.46 9.66
N THR A 8 -8.78 44.95 8.47
CA THR A 8 -9.17 43.54 8.29
C THR A 8 -7.92 42.68 8.26
N SER A 9 -7.61 42.03 9.37
CA SER A 9 -6.57 41.00 9.44
C SER A 9 -6.96 39.86 8.49
N SER A 10 -6.26 39.78 7.36
CA SER A 10 -6.25 38.61 6.48
C SER A 10 -5.72 37.41 7.29
N SER A 11 -6.64 36.52 7.68
CA SER A 11 -6.27 35.17 8.11
C SER A 11 -5.69 34.47 6.89
N SER A 12 -4.36 34.37 6.85
CA SER A 12 -3.63 33.56 5.86
C SER A 12 -4.11 32.11 5.99
N SER A 13 -5.08 31.70 5.18
CA SER A 13 -5.40 30.29 5.00
C SER A 13 -4.15 29.61 4.44
N LYS A 14 -3.40 28.91 5.29
CA LYS A 14 -2.27 28.08 4.87
C LYS A 14 -2.77 27.20 3.73
N LEU A 15 -2.18 27.36 2.55
CA LEU A 15 -2.47 26.50 1.40
C LEU A 15 -2.25 25.06 1.84
N ILE A 16 -3.31 24.23 1.75
CA ILE A 16 -3.20 22.80 1.97
C ILE A 16 -2.45 22.23 0.77
N PRO A 17 -1.27 21.61 0.95
CA PRO A 17 -0.52 21.03 -0.16
C PRO A 17 -1.36 19.95 -0.84
N THR A 18 -1.44 19.98 -2.16
CA THR A 18 -2.09 18.90 -2.92
C THR A 18 -1.17 17.67 -2.90
N PRO A 19 -1.67 16.47 -2.56
CA PRO A 19 -0.87 15.25 -2.66
C PRO A 19 -0.46 14.97 -4.11
N THR A 20 0.76 14.48 -4.33
CA THR A 20 1.21 14.00 -5.67
C THR A 20 1.85 12.62 -5.64
N HIS A 21 2.09 12.05 -4.45
CA HIS A 21 2.66 10.73 -4.29
C HIS A 21 1.65 9.78 -3.66
N LEU A 22 1.36 8.66 -4.34
CA LEU A 22 0.55 7.57 -3.82
C LEU A 22 1.45 6.43 -3.34
N ILE A 23 1.35 6.07 -2.06
CA ILE A 23 2.02 4.90 -1.46
C ILE A 23 0.96 3.83 -1.24
N ILE A 24 1.17 2.62 -1.75
CA ILE A 24 0.23 1.52 -1.67
C ILE A 24 0.88 0.37 -0.92
N VAL A 25 0.28 -0.04 0.20
CA VAL A 25 0.60 -1.32 0.85
C VAL A 25 -0.45 -2.33 0.40
N CYS A 26 -0.04 -3.27 -0.45
CA CYS A 26 -0.88 -4.37 -0.87
C CYS A 26 -1.00 -5.38 0.27
N CYS A 27 -2.20 -5.54 0.84
CA CYS A 27 -2.41 -6.44 1.97
C CYS A 27 -2.50 -7.90 1.50
N HIS A 28 -2.16 -8.84 2.41
CA HIS A 28 -2.25 -10.29 2.12
C HIS A 28 -2.86 -11.11 3.27
N ALA A 29 -3.12 -10.52 4.43
CA ALA A 29 -3.55 -11.22 5.64
C ALA A 29 -4.41 -10.31 6.52
N ILE A 30 -5.15 -10.91 7.47
CA ILE A 30 -6.02 -10.16 8.37
C ILE A 30 -5.51 -10.27 9.80
N TYR A 31 -5.17 -9.12 10.41
CA TYR A 31 -4.92 -9.04 11.85
C TYR A 31 -6.25 -9.00 12.63
N THR A 32 -6.52 -10.05 13.39
CA THR A 32 -7.72 -10.19 14.23
C THR A 32 -7.50 -9.62 15.64
N GLY A 33 -6.24 -9.50 16.06
CA GLY A 33 -5.89 -9.12 17.42
C GLY A 33 -6.02 -10.28 18.42
N PRO A 34 -5.55 -10.09 19.67
CA PRO A 34 -5.62 -11.10 20.70
C PRO A 34 -7.03 -11.27 21.22
N SER A 35 -7.36 -12.50 21.60
CA SER A 35 -8.68 -12.89 22.11
C SER A 35 -9.07 -12.22 23.44
N SER A 36 -8.10 -11.64 24.17
CA SER A 36 -8.35 -10.86 25.39
C SER A 36 -7.59 -9.53 25.37
N ARG A 37 -8.29 -8.44 25.72
CA ARG A 37 -7.68 -7.10 25.89
C ARG A 37 -6.80 -7.00 27.15
N ALA A 38 -7.01 -7.88 28.14
CA ALA A 38 -6.37 -7.78 29.46
C ALA A 38 -4.93 -8.32 29.51
N SER A 39 -4.45 -8.99 28.47
CA SER A 39 -3.16 -9.67 28.43
C SER A 39 -2.29 -9.29 27.23
N SER A 40 -2.45 -8.08 26.67
CA SER A 40 -1.70 -7.67 25.48
C SER A 40 -0.40 -6.94 25.82
N PRO A 41 0.77 -7.61 25.74
CA PRO A 41 2.04 -6.89 25.70
C PRO A 41 2.13 -6.03 24.42
N SER A 42 2.93 -4.96 24.49
CA SER A 42 3.53 -4.33 23.30
C SER A 42 4.22 -5.45 22.52
N SER A 43 3.84 -5.72 21.25
CA SER A 43 4.18 -6.94 20.45
C SER A 43 3.01 -7.92 20.20
N ALA A 44 1.76 -7.56 20.48
CA ALA A 44 0.63 -8.42 20.08
C ALA A 44 0.53 -8.59 18.56
N SER A 45 1.02 -7.65 17.76
CA SER A 45 1.07 -7.77 16.30
C SER A 45 2.06 -8.83 15.81
N VAL A 46 3.16 -9.13 16.50
CA VAL A 46 4.13 -10.14 16.01
C VAL A 46 3.69 -11.57 16.30
N ASN A 47 2.67 -11.79 17.13
CA ASN A 47 2.16 -13.12 17.45
C ASN A 47 1.27 -13.65 16.30
N PRO A 48 1.64 -14.75 15.61
CA PRO A 48 0.84 -15.32 14.53
C PRO A 48 -0.57 -15.77 14.91
N SER A 49 -0.86 -16.07 16.18
CA SER A 49 -2.22 -16.44 16.61
C SER A 49 -3.22 -15.29 16.52
N ASN A 50 -2.74 -14.05 16.39
CA ASN A 50 -3.55 -12.85 16.26
C ASN A 50 -3.79 -12.48 14.79
N TRP A 51 -3.42 -13.36 13.86
CA TRP A 51 -3.61 -13.21 12.43
C TRP A 51 -4.39 -14.39 11.87
N LEU A 52 -5.30 -14.09 10.95
CA LEU A 52 -5.94 -15.09 10.12
C LEU A 52 -5.07 -15.34 8.88
N LEU A 53 -4.28 -16.42 8.93
CA LEU A 53 -3.30 -16.80 7.91
C LEU A 53 -3.81 -17.95 7.05
N ALA A 54 -3.49 -17.94 5.75
CA ALA A 54 -3.60 -19.13 4.91
C ALA A 54 -2.50 -20.15 5.26
N PRO A 55 -2.67 -21.45 4.94
CA PRO A 55 -1.66 -22.48 5.21
C PRO A 55 -0.26 -22.15 4.67
N PHE A 56 -0.17 -21.48 3.51
CA PHE A 56 1.10 -21.11 2.89
C PHE A 56 1.77 -19.87 3.49
N GLN A 57 1.05 -19.09 4.31
CA GLN A 57 1.53 -17.84 4.93
C GLN A 57 2.19 -18.04 6.30
N LYS A 58 2.59 -19.28 6.60
CA LYS A 58 3.33 -19.61 7.82
C LYS A 58 4.60 -18.76 7.89
N ASP A 59 4.91 -18.18 9.04
CA ASP A 59 6.13 -17.38 9.26
C ASP A 59 6.22 -16.08 8.41
N GLU A 60 5.09 -15.57 7.88
CA GLU A 60 5.07 -14.32 7.09
C GLU A 60 4.60 -13.07 7.88
N VAL A 61 4.25 -13.23 9.16
CA VAL A 61 3.74 -12.12 9.99
C VAL A 61 4.72 -10.96 10.09
N THR A 62 6.01 -11.26 10.27
CA THR A 62 7.08 -10.25 10.29
C THR A 62 7.17 -9.50 8.96
N THR A 63 6.97 -10.20 7.84
CA THR A 63 6.91 -9.59 6.50
C THR A 63 5.75 -8.63 6.35
N PHE A 64 4.53 -9.00 6.80
CA PHE A 64 3.38 -8.09 6.77
C PHE A 64 3.60 -6.85 7.64
N ILE A 65 4.20 -7.02 8.81
CA ILE A 65 4.61 -5.90 9.66
C ILE A 65 5.62 -5.01 8.95
N SER A 66 6.62 -5.57 8.27
CA SER A 66 7.60 -4.81 7.50
C SER A 66 6.94 -4.05 6.34
N HIS A 67 5.94 -4.62 5.66
CA HIS A 67 5.16 -3.90 4.64
C HIS A 67 4.46 -2.67 5.24
N ILE A 68 3.79 -2.85 6.38
CA ILE A 68 3.09 -1.77 7.10
C ILE A 68 4.08 -0.67 7.51
N LYS A 69 5.16 -1.06 8.20
CA LYS A 69 6.19 -0.11 8.66
C LYS A 69 6.81 0.66 7.51
N THR A 70 7.11 -0.01 6.40
CA THR A 70 7.66 0.64 5.19
C THR A 70 6.70 1.69 4.63
N GLY A 71 5.40 1.38 4.54
CA GLY A 71 4.40 2.33 4.06
C GLY A 71 4.28 3.57 4.94
N VAL A 72 4.20 3.37 6.25
CA VAL A 72 4.14 4.46 7.23
C VAL A 72 5.43 5.28 7.24
N SER A 73 6.58 4.61 7.09
CA SER A 73 7.90 5.24 7.02
C SER A 73 8.04 6.16 5.81
N LEU A 74 7.64 5.69 4.63
CA LEU A 74 7.66 6.51 3.41
C LEU A 74 6.71 7.70 3.50
N LEU A 75 5.55 7.53 4.14
CA LEU A 75 4.63 8.63 4.40
C LEU A 75 5.27 9.67 5.34
N ALA A 76 5.90 9.22 6.43
CA ALA A 76 6.57 10.07 7.42
C ALA A 76 7.72 10.87 6.82
N ALA A 77 8.48 10.26 5.90
CA ALA A 77 9.59 10.89 5.19
C ALA A 77 9.15 11.84 4.06
N SER A 78 7.86 11.82 3.69
CA SER A 78 7.33 12.70 2.65
C SER A 78 7.03 14.09 3.19
N PRO A 79 7.19 15.17 2.38
CA PRO A 79 6.78 16.50 2.82
C PRO A 79 5.31 16.52 3.26
N PRO A 80 4.95 17.26 4.33
CA PRO A 80 3.59 17.26 4.87
C PRO A 80 2.52 17.51 3.80
N GLY A 81 1.51 16.65 3.74
CA GLY A 81 0.40 16.74 2.78
C GLY A 81 0.75 16.38 1.32
N ARG A 82 1.99 15.99 1.00
CA ARG A 82 2.40 15.67 -0.38
C ARG A 82 2.26 14.19 -0.75
N ALA A 83 2.08 13.31 0.23
CA ALA A 83 1.86 11.89 0.00
C ALA A 83 0.58 11.39 0.67
N ILE A 84 -0.02 10.36 0.08
CA ILE A 84 -1.12 9.58 0.64
C ILE A 84 -0.65 8.13 0.77
N LEU A 85 -0.88 7.52 1.94
CA LEU A 85 -0.73 6.08 2.14
C LEU A 85 -2.09 5.39 2.02
N VAL A 86 -2.16 4.35 1.21
CA VAL A 86 -3.32 3.48 1.08
C VAL A 86 -2.94 2.06 1.52
N PHE A 87 -3.64 1.55 2.54
CA PHE A 87 -3.72 0.11 2.76
C PHE A 87 -4.82 -0.43 1.84
N SER A 88 -4.48 -1.35 0.94
CA SER A 88 -5.44 -1.89 -0.03
C SER A 88 -5.60 -3.39 0.11
N GLY A 89 -6.85 -3.83 0.24
CA GLY A 89 -7.24 -5.23 0.38
C GLY A 89 -8.61 -5.38 1.03
N SER A 90 -9.47 -6.17 0.40
CA SER A 90 -10.87 -6.37 0.76
C SER A 90 -11.08 -7.41 1.88
N LYS A 91 -12.34 -7.73 2.15
CA LYS A 91 -12.82 -8.77 3.07
C LYS A 91 -12.77 -10.14 2.37
N THR A 92 -11.61 -10.76 2.33
CA THR A 92 -11.36 -12.00 1.55
C THR A 92 -11.62 -13.29 2.32
N ARG A 93 -12.20 -13.19 3.53
CA ARG A 93 -12.32 -14.30 4.49
C ARG A 93 -13.74 -14.40 5.05
N PRO A 94 -14.40 -15.57 4.98
CA PRO A 94 -15.74 -15.74 5.56
C PRO A 94 -15.72 -15.77 7.09
N GLU A 95 -14.57 -16.06 7.72
CA GLU A 95 -14.45 -16.20 9.16
C GLU A 95 -14.60 -14.86 9.90
N VAL A 96 -14.40 -13.73 9.20
CA VAL A 96 -14.40 -12.40 9.82
C VAL A 96 -14.90 -11.33 8.85
N ASP A 97 -15.82 -10.48 9.33
CA ASP A 97 -16.25 -9.27 8.62
C ASP A 97 -15.22 -8.14 8.79
N LEU A 98 -14.01 -8.36 8.26
CA LEU A 98 -12.89 -7.43 8.38
C LEU A 98 -12.07 -7.44 7.10
N SER A 99 -11.82 -6.24 6.55
CA SER A 99 -10.95 -6.12 5.39
C SER A 99 -9.49 -6.25 5.81
N GLU A 100 -8.66 -6.75 4.90
CA GLU A 100 -7.22 -6.78 5.10
C GLU A 100 -6.67 -5.37 5.34
N ALA A 101 -7.13 -4.37 4.56
CA ALA A 101 -6.76 -2.96 4.71
C ALA A 101 -7.05 -2.39 6.10
N ARG A 102 -8.28 -2.58 6.60
CA ARG A 102 -8.67 -2.13 7.95
C ARG A 102 -7.83 -2.83 9.02
N SER A 103 -7.51 -4.10 8.83
CA SER A 103 -6.70 -4.86 9.79
C SER A 103 -5.27 -4.32 9.91
N TYR A 104 -4.67 -3.86 8.81
CA TYR A 104 -3.34 -3.26 8.80
C TYR A 104 -3.33 -1.89 9.50
N LEU A 105 -4.39 -1.08 9.32
CA LEU A 105 -4.57 0.14 10.09
C LEU A 105 -4.66 -0.13 11.60
N ARG A 106 -5.39 -1.17 12.02
CA ARG A 106 -5.48 -1.56 13.43
C ARG A 106 -4.13 -1.90 14.04
N VAL A 107 -3.23 -2.52 13.26
CA VAL A 107 -1.85 -2.76 13.70
C VAL A 107 -1.15 -1.43 13.98
N CYS A 108 -1.23 -0.47 13.06
CA CYS A 108 -0.64 0.87 13.24
C CYS A 108 -1.21 1.59 14.47
N GLU A 109 -2.53 1.55 14.66
CA GLU A 109 -3.22 2.15 15.81
C GLU A 109 -2.77 1.53 17.13
N ARG A 110 -2.67 0.19 17.18
CA ARG A 110 -2.27 -0.55 18.38
C ARG A 110 -0.83 -0.27 18.77
N GLU A 111 0.08 -0.35 17.81
CA GLU A 111 1.51 -0.27 18.06
C GLU A 111 2.01 1.18 18.09
N GLY A 112 1.12 2.15 17.85
CA GLY A 112 1.46 3.57 17.96
C GLY A 112 2.42 4.06 16.87
N TRP A 113 2.48 3.41 15.71
CA TRP A 113 3.47 3.65 14.66
C TRP A 113 3.35 5.00 13.91
N TRP A 114 2.64 5.97 14.48
CA TRP A 114 2.27 7.23 13.84
C TRP A 114 3.38 8.29 13.80
N GLY A 115 4.57 7.96 14.27
CA GLY A 115 5.77 8.81 14.24
C GLY A 115 7.06 7.99 14.37
N LEU A 116 7.05 6.74 13.91
CA LEU A 116 8.06 5.71 14.19
C LEU A 116 9.45 5.94 13.55
N LEU A 117 9.75 7.09 12.97
CA LEU A 117 11.04 7.33 12.33
C LEU A 117 11.68 8.67 12.70
N ASP A 118 11.47 9.16 13.92
CA ASP A 118 12.33 10.26 14.38
C ASP A 118 13.64 9.75 14.96
N GLU A 119 13.70 8.63 15.71
CA GLU A 119 14.98 8.04 16.16
C GLU A 119 14.87 6.50 16.32
N ASP A 120 15.93 5.77 15.96
CA ASP A 120 16.23 4.39 16.38
C ASP A 120 15.63 3.18 15.60
N MET A 121 15.76 3.20 14.27
CA MET A 121 15.85 1.95 13.49
C MET A 121 17.05 2.05 12.57
N GLY A 122 18.11 1.31 12.87
CA GLY A 122 19.28 1.08 12.03
C GLY A 122 18.95 0.36 10.71
N ILE A 123 18.02 0.90 9.93
CA ILE A 123 17.91 0.65 8.49
C ILE A 123 19.01 1.50 7.86
N GLY A 124 20.23 0.95 7.92
CA GLY A 124 21.36 1.48 7.20
C GLY A 124 21.04 1.56 5.71
N SER A 125 21.25 2.76 5.17
CA SER A 125 21.21 3.12 3.75
C SER A 125 19.83 3.38 3.16
N LYS A 126 19.61 4.66 2.82
CA LYS A 126 18.77 5.10 1.71
C LYS A 126 18.91 4.09 0.55
N PRO A 127 17.83 3.65 -0.13
CA PRO A 127 18.00 2.89 -1.37
C PRO A 127 18.86 3.71 -2.32
N LYS A 128 20.06 3.21 -2.61
CA LYS A 128 20.98 3.87 -3.54
C LYS A 128 20.31 3.86 -4.93
N PRO A 129 20.24 5.01 -5.62
CA PRO A 129 19.94 4.99 -7.04
C PRO A 129 20.94 4.06 -7.74
N ILE A 130 20.44 3.22 -8.64
CA ILE A 130 21.24 2.30 -9.46
C ILE A 130 22.26 3.16 -10.25
N PRO A 131 23.57 2.93 -10.11
CA PRO A 131 24.57 3.71 -10.85
C PRO A 131 24.62 3.28 -12.32
N THR A 132 24.51 4.26 -13.22
CA THR A 132 25.01 4.19 -14.59
C THR A 132 26.56 4.16 -14.59
N PRO A 133 27.21 3.56 -15.62
CA PRO A 133 28.61 3.17 -15.53
C PRO A 133 29.62 4.32 -15.75
N GLU A 134 30.67 4.29 -14.92
CA GLU A 134 32.01 4.94 -15.00
C GLU A 134 32.10 6.46 -14.67
N LYS A 135 33.11 7.00 -13.97
CA LYS A 135 34.54 6.65 -13.76
C LYS A 135 35.03 6.94 -12.31
N LYS A 136 36.15 6.29 -11.95
CA LYS A 136 36.93 6.41 -10.71
C LYS A 136 37.54 7.80 -10.50
N ASP A 137 37.63 8.25 -9.23
CA ASP A 137 38.90 8.64 -8.56
C ASP A 137 38.73 9.11 -7.09
N GLN A 138 39.55 8.50 -6.20
CA GLN A 138 40.36 9.05 -5.09
C GLN A 138 39.77 9.63 -3.75
N ILE A 139 39.82 8.80 -2.69
CA ILE A 139 40.50 8.87 -1.35
C ILE A 139 40.52 10.15 -0.45
N SER A 140 40.40 9.87 0.88
CA SER A 140 40.78 10.60 2.15
C SER A 140 39.73 11.55 2.77
N THR A 141 39.50 11.68 4.09
CA THR A 141 40.12 11.18 5.36
C THR A 141 39.11 11.37 6.51
N LEU A 142 39.34 10.67 7.64
CA LEU A 142 38.62 10.72 8.92
C LEU A 142 38.82 12.04 9.68
N ASP A 143 37.89 12.37 10.59
CA ASP A 143 38.17 12.86 11.96
C ASP A 143 36.92 12.77 12.87
N ALA A 144 37.17 12.72 14.18
CA ALA A 144 36.27 12.28 15.26
C ALA A 144 35.94 13.38 16.29
N GLU A 145 35.02 13.04 17.20
CA GLU A 145 34.77 13.57 18.57
C GLU A 145 33.98 14.89 18.73
N THR A 146 32.74 14.82 19.24
CA THR A 146 32.19 15.00 20.63
C THR A 146 31.84 16.44 20.96
N ASP A 147 30.58 16.68 21.36
CA ASP A 147 30.24 17.19 22.70
C ASP A 147 28.73 17.25 22.91
N ALA A 148 28.31 16.80 24.09
CA ALA A 148 26.95 16.82 24.57
C ALA A 148 26.72 18.09 25.40
N GLU A 149 25.69 18.87 25.07
CA GLU A 149 25.12 19.84 26.00
C GLU A 149 23.60 19.66 26.09
N SER A 150 23.17 19.42 27.33
CA SER A 150 21.80 19.34 27.81
C SER A 150 21.11 20.70 27.74
N GLY A 151 20.06 20.81 26.92
CA GLY A 151 19.16 21.96 26.84
C GLY A 151 17.74 21.58 27.23
N GLU A 152 17.14 22.37 28.10
CA GLU A 152 15.90 22.14 28.85
C GLU A 152 14.65 21.90 27.99
N GLY A 153 13.85 20.92 28.39
CA GLY A 153 12.57 20.59 27.77
C GLY A 153 11.50 21.64 27.99
N ARG A 154 10.89 22.09 26.89
CA ARG A 154 9.52 22.62 26.74
C ARG A 154 9.24 22.76 25.23
N ASP A 155 8.10 22.24 24.78
CA ASP A 155 7.47 22.34 23.42
C ASP A 155 7.59 21.15 22.43
N GLU A 156 8.29 20.05 22.75
CA GLU A 156 8.41 18.90 21.83
C GLU A 156 7.17 17.98 21.80
N ASP A 157 6.52 17.75 22.95
CA ASP A 157 5.35 16.87 23.07
C ASP A 157 4.13 17.33 22.24
N GLY A 158 3.99 18.65 22.04
CA GLY A 158 2.92 19.24 21.23
C GLY A 158 3.13 19.05 19.74
N LYS A 159 4.36 19.33 19.27
CA LYS A 159 4.75 19.18 17.85
C LYS A 159 4.76 17.73 17.40
N GLY A 160 5.24 16.81 18.24
CA GLY A 160 5.20 15.38 17.95
C GLY A 160 3.78 14.87 17.76
N ARG A 161 2.84 15.26 18.65
CA ARG A 161 1.42 14.88 18.54
C ARG A 161 0.72 15.49 17.32
N GLU A 162 1.05 16.73 16.95
CA GLU A 162 0.52 17.36 15.75
C GLU A 162 1.04 16.69 14.47
N LYS A 163 2.34 16.37 14.42
CA LYS A 163 2.95 15.59 13.34
C LYS A 163 2.29 14.21 13.20
N GLN A 164 2.11 13.47 14.31
CA GLN A 164 1.43 12.17 14.30
C GLN A 164 -0.04 12.27 13.83
N ARG A 165 -0.76 13.33 14.21
CA ARG A 165 -2.12 13.59 13.71
C ARG A 165 -2.11 13.86 12.20
N GLY A 166 -1.20 14.69 11.71
CA GLY A 166 -1.05 15.00 10.29
C GLY A 166 -0.75 13.77 9.43
N LEU A 167 0.05 12.82 9.94
CA LEU A 167 0.28 11.54 9.25
C LEU A 167 -0.99 10.70 9.14
N ARG A 168 -1.77 10.59 10.22
CA ARG A 168 -3.03 9.82 10.23
C ARG A 168 -4.03 10.34 9.21
N ASP A 169 -4.11 11.66 9.03
CA ASP A 169 -5.00 12.31 8.06
C ASP A 169 -4.63 12.01 6.60
N CYS A 170 -3.41 11.49 6.36
CA CYS A 170 -2.92 11.09 5.05
C CYS A 170 -3.00 9.56 4.82
N VAL A 171 -3.56 8.79 5.76
CA VAL A 171 -3.78 7.34 5.62
C VAL A 171 -5.23 7.04 5.25
N TYR A 172 -5.40 6.30 4.16
CA TYR A 172 -6.70 5.89 3.65
C TYR A 172 -6.76 4.37 3.48
N LEU A 173 -7.99 3.87 3.40
CA LEU A 173 -8.28 2.46 3.23
C LEU A 173 -8.99 2.24 1.91
N GLU A 174 -8.48 1.27 1.16
CA GLU A 174 -9.09 0.75 -0.04
C GLU A 174 -9.56 -0.68 0.29
N GLU A 175 -10.87 -0.85 0.46
CA GLU A 175 -11.49 -2.08 0.97
C GLU A 175 -12.24 -2.86 -0.13
N GLN A 176 -12.13 -2.46 -1.40
CA GLN A 176 -12.80 -3.12 -2.53
C GLN A 176 -11.89 -4.13 -3.25
N ALA A 177 -10.56 -4.02 -3.15
CA ALA A 177 -9.66 -4.86 -3.94
C ALA A 177 -9.65 -6.35 -3.52
N LEU A 178 -10.09 -7.21 -4.44
CA LEU A 178 -10.11 -8.68 -4.29
C LEU A 178 -8.92 -9.38 -4.95
N ASP A 179 -8.08 -8.64 -5.68
CA ASP A 179 -6.85 -9.13 -6.30
C ASP A 179 -5.76 -8.03 -6.40
N SER A 180 -4.57 -8.40 -6.87
CA SER A 180 -3.42 -7.50 -6.94
C SER A 180 -3.52 -6.42 -8.02
N PHE A 181 -4.34 -6.60 -9.06
CA PHE A 181 -4.58 -5.57 -10.05
C PHE A 181 -5.50 -4.48 -9.47
N HIS A 182 -6.58 -4.90 -8.80
CA HIS A 182 -7.48 -4.01 -8.09
C HIS A 182 -6.80 -3.27 -6.93
N ASN A 183 -5.78 -3.86 -6.31
CA ASN A 183 -4.99 -3.17 -5.30
C ASN A 183 -4.41 -1.84 -5.82
N ILE A 184 -3.94 -1.83 -7.07
CA ILE A 184 -3.38 -0.62 -7.71
C ILE A 184 -4.52 0.26 -8.22
N LEU A 185 -5.44 -0.32 -9.01
CA LEU A 185 -6.51 0.43 -9.67
C LEU A 185 -7.39 1.19 -8.67
N PHE A 186 -7.91 0.51 -7.64
CA PHE A 186 -8.78 1.17 -6.67
C PHE A 186 -8.01 2.16 -5.80
N SER A 187 -6.72 1.95 -5.55
CA SER A 187 -5.88 2.94 -4.88
C SER A 187 -5.70 4.20 -5.73
N LEU A 188 -5.55 4.07 -7.06
CA LEU A 188 -5.52 5.22 -7.98
C LEU A 188 -6.86 5.98 -7.96
N LEU A 189 -7.99 5.28 -8.04
CA LEU A 189 -9.31 5.90 -7.97
C LEU A 189 -9.56 6.58 -6.62
N LEU A 190 -9.13 5.95 -5.52
CA LEU A 190 -9.19 6.53 -4.18
C LEU A 190 -8.32 7.78 -4.09
N PHE A 191 -7.11 7.76 -4.65
CA PHE A 191 -6.25 8.93 -4.71
C PHE A 191 -6.93 10.09 -5.46
N GLN A 192 -7.49 9.83 -6.65
CA GLN A 192 -8.21 10.85 -7.41
C GLN A 192 -9.39 11.42 -6.63
N LYS A 193 -10.12 10.58 -5.89
CA LYS A 193 -11.22 11.01 -5.02
C LYS A 193 -10.77 11.92 -3.88
N ARG A 194 -9.53 11.77 -3.39
CA ARG A 194 -8.99 12.55 -2.25
C ARG A 194 -8.22 13.79 -2.68
N ALA A 195 -7.40 13.68 -3.71
CA ALA A 195 -6.51 14.74 -4.19
C ALA A 195 -7.11 15.55 -5.34
N LEU A 196 -8.17 15.05 -6.00
CA LEU A 196 -8.77 15.62 -7.22
C LEU A 196 -7.78 15.75 -8.40
N SER A 197 -6.66 15.04 -8.32
CA SER A 197 -5.60 14.91 -9.32
C SER A 197 -5.14 13.45 -9.39
N TRP A 198 -4.37 13.10 -10.43
CA TRP A 198 -3.70 11.80 -10.51
C TRP A 198 -2.29 11.88 -9.91
N PRO A 199 -1.78 10.79 -9.32
CA PRO A 199 -0.46 10.82 -8.70
C PRO A 199 0.64 10.98 -9.75
N GLU A 200 1.61 11.84 -9.46
CA GLU A 200 2.84 12.01 -10.23
C GLU A 200 3.83 10.85 -9.97
N ARG A 201 3.73 10.23 -8.79
CA ARG A 201 4.53 9.07 -8.38
C ARG A 201 3.65 8.04 -7.67
N VAL A 202 3.89 6.76 -7.92
CA VAL A 202 3.27 5.64 -7.21
C VAL A 202 4.37 4.75 -6.62
N THR A 203 4.31 4.46 -5.33
CA THR A 203 5.15 3.44 -4.68
C THR A 203 4.29 2.27 -4.26
N VAL A 204 4.58 1.07 -4.76
CA VAL A 204 3.87 -0.17 -4.41
C VAL A 204 4.74 -1.00 -3.48
N ILE A 205 4.17 -1.43 -2.34
CA ILE A 205 4.83 -2.26 -1.33
C ILE A 205 4.12 -3.61 -1.29
N SER A 206 4.87 -4.67 -1.57
CA SER A 206 4.36 -6.04 -1.53
C SER A 206 5.53 -7.04 -1.46
N HIS A 207 5.24 -8.32 -1.68
CA HIS A 207 6.25 -9.37 -1.74
C HIS A 207 7.16 -9.19 -2.96
N ALA A 208 8.48 -9.29 -2.79
CA ALA A 208 9.44 -9.14 -3.87
C ALA A 208 9.24 -10.21 -4.96
N PHE A 209 8.87 -11.44 -4.60
CA PHE A 209 8.58 -12.49 -5.58
C PHE A 209 7.38 -12.16 -6.50
N LYS A 210 6.53 -11.17 -6.16
CA LYS A 210 5.41 -10.70 -7.00
C LYS A 210 5.80 -9.55 -7.94
N ARG A 211 7.01 -8.99 -7.83
CA ARG A 211 7.45 -7.78 -8.56
C ARG A 211 7.14 -7.85 -10.05
N ALA A 212 7.55 -8.93 -10.73
CA ALA A 212 7.36 -9.08 -12.17
C ALA A 212 5.87 -8.95 -12.57
N ARG A 213 4.96 -9.56 -11.79
CA ARG A 213 3.52 -9.46 -12.07
C ARG A 213 3.00 -8.02 -11.97
N PHE A 214 3.48 -7.27 -10.99
CA PHE A 214 3.07 -5.87 -10.83
C PHE A 214 3.67 -4.98 -11.91
N VAL A 215 5.00 -5.02 -12.07
CA VAL A 215 5.74 -4.08 -12.92
C VAL A 215 5.60 -4.42 -14.39
N ASP A 216 5.65 -5.70 -14.76
CA ASP A 216 5.69 -6.11 -16.16
C ASP A 216 4.29 -6.35 -16.75
N LEU A 217 3.28 -6.60 -15.89
CA LEU A 217 1.91 -6.90 -16.33
C LEU A 217 0.89 -5.86 -15.85
N HIS A 218 0.72 -5.66 -14.54
CA HIS A 218 -0.35 -4.80 -14.01
C HIS A 218 -0.17 -3.33 -14.43
N ILE A 219 1.01 -2.75 -14.23
CA ILE A 219 1.27 -1.34 -14.57
C ILE A 219 1.07 -1.08 -16.09
N PRO A 220 1.63 -1.89 -17.01
CA PRO A 220 1.33 -1.78 -18.44
C PRO A 220 -0.14 -1.96 -18.78
N ALA A 221 -0.83 -2.93 -18.17
CA ALA A 221 -2.26 -3.16 -18.41
C ALA A 221 -3.14 -1.98 -17.93
N LEU A 222 -2.75 -1.31 -16.85
CA LEU A 222 -3.35 -0.06 -16.39
C LEU A 222 -3.02 1.13 -17.30
N ARG A 223 -2.01 0.99 -18.17
CA ARG A 223 -1.43 2.08 -18.96
C ARG A 223 -0.90 3.22 -18.08
N PHE A 224 -0.41 2.87 -16.89
CA PHE A 224 0.21 3.84 -16.00
C PHE A 224 1.71 3.99 -16.36
N PRO A 225 2.28 5.20 -16.36
CA PRO A 225 3.67 5.41 -16.75
C PRO A 225 4.65 4.67 -15.82
N VAL A 226 5.40 3.70 -16.36
CA VAL A 226 6.29 2.81 -15.58
C VAL A 226 7.40 3.60 -14.87
N ASN A 227 7.91 4.66 -15.50
CA ASN A 227 8.89 5.60 -14.94
C ASN A 227 8.41 6.34 -13.68
N ARG A 228 7.11 6.38 -13.42
CA ARG A 228 6.50 6.98 -12.23
C ARG A 228 6.23 5.95 -11.12
N VAL A 229 6.59 4.68 -11.33
CA VAL A 229 6.34 3.59 -10.38
C VAL A 229 7.62 3.13 -9.72
N GLU A 230 7.61 3.12 -8.40
CA GLU A 230 8.61 2.46 -7.57
C GLU A 230 7.98 1.21 -6.93
N TYR A 231 8.68 0.08 -6.96
CA TYR A 231 8.21 -1.15 -6.32
C TYR A 231 9.17 -1.58 -5.21
N VAL A 232 8.68 -1.58 -3.99
CA VAL A 232 9.41 -2.02 -2.79
C VAL A 232 8.97 -3.45 -2.49
N GLY A 233 9.87 -4.39 -2.78
CA GLY A 233 9.63 -5.82 -2.58
C GLY A 233 10.25 -6.27 -1.26
N ILE A 234 9.45 -6.87 -0.38
CA ILE A 234 9.91 -7.42 0.91
C ILE A 234 9.37 -8.84 1.03
N ASP A 235 10.28 -9.81 1.01
CA ASP A 235 9.94 -11.24 1.14
C ASP A 235 10.10 -11.74 2.59
N PRO A 236 9.48 -12.87 2.94
CA PRO A 236 9.77 -13.58 4.18
C PRO A 236 11.22 -14.02 4.29
N GLU A 237 11.72 -14.08 5.52
CA GLU A 237 13.10 -14.47 5.83
C GLU A 237 13.46 -15.82 5.18
N TYR A 238 12.54 -16.77 5.13
CA TYR A 238 12.79 -18.09 4.52
C TYR A 238 13.09 -18.05 3.01
N MET A 239 12.91 -16.92 2.32
CA MET A 239 13.08 -16.82 0.87
C MET A 239 14.46 -16.38 0.41
N SER A 240 15.29 -15.86 1.30
CA SER A 240 16.61 -15.30 0.97
C SER A 240 17.73 -16.10 1.63
N PRO A 241 18.76 -16.54 0.88
CA PRO A 241 19.89 -17.26 1.44
C PRO A 241 20.82 -16.38 2.29
N GLU A 242 20.73 -15.07 2.12
CA GLU A 242 21.56 -14.05 2.75
C GLU A 242 20.66 -13.03 3.47
N LYS A 243 21.16 -12.51 4.58
CA LYS A 243 20.58 -11.36 5.28
C LYS A 243 21.01 -10.05 4.61
N GLU A 244 20.40 -8.94 5.01
CA GLU A 244 20.74 -7.61 4.49
C GLU A 244 22.21 -7.21 4.72
N ASP A 245 22.85 -7.73 5.76
CA ASP A 245 24.26 -7.50 6.09
C ASP A 245 25.24 -8.43 5.33
N GLY A 246 24.74 -9.27 4.43
CA GLY A 246 25.52 -10.25 3.66
C GLY A 246 25.89 -11.51 4.45
N SER A 247 25.44 -11.66 5.70
CA SER A 247 25.63 -12.89 6.46
C SER A 247 24.65 -13.99 6.00
N VAL A 248 25.01 -15.25 6.26
CA VAL A 248 24.19 -16.41 5.92
C VAL A 248 22.88 -16.38 6.71
N ASN A 249 21.76 -16.59 6.01
CA ASN A 249 20.46 -16.71 6.64
C ASN A 249 20.16 -18.17 7.00
N GLY A 250 20.29 -18.50 8.28
CA GLY A 250 19.94 -19.83 8.81
C GLY A 250 18.45 -20.20 8.69
N GLY A 251 17.57 -19.23 8.43
CA GLY A 251 16.14 -19.45 8.20
C GLY A 251 15.78 -19.76 6.74
N PHE A 252 16.74 -19.75 5.81
CA PHE A 252 16.48 -19.98 4.39
C PHE A 252 15.95 -21.39 4.12
N ASP A 253 14.76 -21.46 3.52
CA ASP A 253 14.14 -22.71 3.06
C ASP A 253 14.10 -22.72 1.53
N LYS A 254 15.10 -23.37 0.93
CA LYS A 254 15.28 -23.41 -0.53
C LYS A 254 14.09 -24.06 -1.25
N GLU A 255 13.56 -25.16 -0.71
CA GLU A 255 12.48 -25.92 -1.35
C GLU A 255 11.17 -25.13 -1.29
N ARG A 256 10.83 -24.59 -0.12
CA ARG A 256 9.66 -23.74 0.06
C ARG A 256 9.75 -22.47 -0.79
N ALA A 257 10.88 -21.78 -0.77
CA ALA A 257 11.08 -20.57 -1.57
C ALA A 257 10.93 -20.84 -3.07
N HIS A 258 11.50 -21.95 -3.56
CA HIS A 258 11.31 -22.39 -4.94
C HIS A 258 9.83 -22.67 -5.25
N GLY A 259 9.14 -23.42 -4.38
CA GLY A 259 7.72 -23.72 -4.53
C GLY A 259 6.82 -22.48 -4.57
N VAL A 260 7.09 -21.47 -3.73
CA VAL A 260 6.34 -20.22 -3.74
C VAL A 260 6.59 -19.43 -5.04
N ARG A 261 7.85 -19.31 -5.47
CA ARG A 261 8.19 -18.62 -6.73
C ARG A 261 7.57 -19.29 -7.96
N MET A 262 7.61 -20.63 -8.02
CA MET A 262 6.96 -21.39 -9.09
C MET A 262 5.43 -21.21 -9.06
N GLY A 263 4.83 -21.30 -7.87
CA GLY A 263 3.39 -21.07 -7.70
C GLY A 263 2.96 -19.66 -8.13
N GLU A 264 3.76 -18.65 -7.80
CA GLU A 264 3.55 -17.27 -8.27
C GLU A 264 3.70 -17.19 -9.79
N ARG A 265 4.74 -17.79 -10.38
CA ARG A 265 4.98 -17.76 -11.83
C ARG A 265 3.83 -18.39 -12.61
N GLU A 266 3.35 -19.54 -12.18
CA GLU A 266 2.32 -20.31 -12.90
C GLU A 266 0.92 -19.73 -12.68
N ARG A 267 0.52 -19.52 -11.42
CA ARG A 267 -0.88 -19.21 -11.06
C ARG A 267 -1.14 -17.73 -10.82
N GLY A 268 -0.08 -16.98 -10.52
CA GLY A 268 -0.06 -15.53 -10.43
C GLY A 268 0.27 -14.94 -11.78
N TYR A 269 1.56 -14.73 -12.08
CA TYR A 269 2.06 -14.11 -13.31
C TYR A 269 1.41 -14.67 -14.58
N GLY A 270 1.49 -15.98 -14.82
CA GLY A 270 1.00 -16.60 -16.06
C GLY A 270 -0.50 -16.39 -16.30
N ALA A 271 -1.31 -16.28 -15.23
CA ALA A 271 -2.74 -15.99 -15.38
C ALA A 271 -2.99 -14.55 -15.87
N TRP A 272 -2.14 -13.60 -15.50
CA TRP A 272 -2.25 -12.20 -15.92
C TRP A 272 -1.55 -11.92 -17.24
N GLU A 273 -0.56 -12.72 -17.62
CA GLU A 273 0.08 -12.63 -18.93
C GLU A 273 -0.92 -12.86 -20.06
N VAL A 274 -1.87 -13.78 -19.87
CA VAL A 274 -2.93 -14.07 -20.84
C VAL A 274 -4.17 -13.19 -20.69
N ASP A 275 -4.36 -12.55 -19.53
CA ASP A 275 -5.54 -11.76 -19.18
C ASP A 275 -5.14 -10.52 -18.37
N GLY A 276 -4.42 -9.60 -19.02
CA GLY A 276 -3.81 -8.44 -18.36
C GLY A 276 -4.80 -7.50 -17.65
N LEU A 277 -6.04 -7.43 -18.16
CA LEU A 277 -7.12 -6.64 -17.53
C LEU A 277 -7.93 -7.45 -16.51
N GLY A 278 -7.68 -8.75 -16.37
CA GLY A 278 -8.38 -9.61 -15.44
C GLY A 278 -9.86 -9.81 -15.76
N VAL A 279 -10.26 -9.71 -17.03
CA VAL A 279 -11.67 -9.69 -17.46
C VAL A 279 -12.12 -11.01 -18.06
N ARG A 280 -11.26 -12.04 -18.14
CA ARG A 280 -11.67 -13.38 -18.57
C ARG A 280 -12.24 -14.16 -17.38
N GLU A 281 -12.99 -15.20 -17.70
CA GLU A 281 -13.72 -16.02 -16.73
C GLU A 281 -12.85 -16.50 -15.57
N GLY A 282 -11.62 -16.94 -15.83
CA GLY A 282 -10.72 -17.47 -14.80
C GLY A 282 -10.39 -16.47 -13.69
N LEU A 283 -9.99 -15.24 -14.04
CA LEU A 283 -9.64 -14.21 -13.05
C LEU A 283 -10.89 -13.59 -12.42
N ARG A 284 -11.96 -13.38 -13.19
CA ARG A 284 -13.28 -12.97 -12.68
C ARG A 284 -13.81 -13.93 -11.62
N ARG A 285 -13.79 -15.24 -11.90
CA ARG A 285 -14.20 -16.29 -10.96
C ARG A 285 -13.34 -16.31 -9.71
N LYS A 286 -12.01 -16.19 -9.86
CA LYS A 286 -11.11 -16.09 -8.70
C LYS A 286 -11.46 -14.90 -7.80
N ARG A 287 -11.81 -13.74 -8.35
CA ARG A 287 -12.27 -12.58 -7.57
C ARG A 287 -13.61 -12.86 -6.89
N ALA A 288 -14.62 -13.29 -7.64
CA ALA A 288 -15.96 -13.52 -7.08
C ALA A 288 -16.00 -14.65 -6.03
N GLU A 289 -15.13 -15.65 -6.12
CA GLU A 289 -15.00 -16.69 -5.10
C GLU A 289 -14.29 -16.21 -3.82
N ARG A 290 -13.62 -15.06 -3.84
CA ARG A 290 -13.03 -14.42 -2.65
C ARG A 290 -13.96 -13.39 -2.01
N ASP A 291 -15.06 -13.04 -2.67
CA ASP A 291 -16.01 -12.08 -2.15
C ASP A 291 -17.08 -12.80 -1.33
N PHE A 292 -16.85 -12.86 -0.02
CA PHE A 292 -17.78 -13.46 0.94
C PHE A 292 -18.79 -12.45 1.49
N TRP A 293 -18.61 -11.17 1.18
CA TRP A 293 -19.29 -10.05 1.83
C TRP A 293 -19.95 -9.09 0.83
N ASP A 294 -20.17 -9.57 -0.40
CA ASP A 294 -20.83 -8.85 -1.50
C ASP A 294 -20.25 -7.44 -1.73
N VAL A 295 -18.91 -7.34 -1.72
CA VAL A 295 -18.19 -6.09 -1.88
C VAL A 295 -18.28 -5.61 -3.33
N SER A 296 -18.94 -4.47 -3.54
CA SER A 296 -19.11 -3.90 -4.88
C SER A 296 -17.80 -3.76 -5.65
N GLN A 297 -17.82 -4.25 -6.89
CA GLN A 297 -16.73 -4.09 -7.86
C GLN A 297 -17.07 -3.01 -8.92
N VAL A 298 -18.09 -2.19 -8.65
CA VAL A 298 -18.42 -1.00 -9.45
C VAL A 298 -17.61 0.18 -8.92
N TRP A 299 -17.02 0.96 -9.83
CA TRP A 299 -16.05 2.01 -9.46
C TRP A 299 -16.77 3.32 -9.12
N PHE A 300 -17.87 3.57 -9.81
CA PHE A 300 -18.66 4.79 -9.73
C PHE A 300 -20.13 4.44 -9.52
N GLU A 301 -20.56 4.43 -8.25
CA GLU A 301 -21.93 4.07 -7.88
C GLU A 301 -22.86 5.29 -7.72
N GLY A 302 -24.09 5.14 -8.18
CA GLY A 302 -25.13 6.17 -8.09
C GLY A 302 -24.81 7.44 -8.90
N GLU A 303 -25.66 8.45 -8.75
CA GLU A 303 -25.53 9.71 -9.50
C GLU A 303 -24.23 10.46 -9.18
N GLU A 304 -23.80 10.47 -7.92
CA GLU A 304 -22.55 11.10 -7.51
C GLU A 304 -21.33 10.34 -8.06
N GLY A 305 -21.43 9.01 -8.17
CA GLY A 305 -20.43 8.18 -8.83
C GLY A 305 -20.27 8.58 -10.29
N GLU A 306 -21.37 8.67 -11.05
CA GLU A 306 -21.30 9.03 -12.48
C GLU A 306 -20.74 10.45 -12.70
N LYS A 307 -21.10 11.42 -11.85
CA LYS A 307 -20.45 12.75 -11.85
C LYS A 307 -18.96 12.68 -11.53
N ARG A 308 -18.53 11.75 -10.69
CA ARG A 308 -17.10 11.51 -10.42
C ARG A 308 -16.39 10.85 -11.61
N ARG A 309 -17.03 9.89 -12.28
CA ARG A 309 -16.50 9.29 -13.51
C ARG A 309 -16.17 10.39 -14.52
N GLU A 310 -17.14 11.26 -14.79
CA GLU A 310 -16.97 12.38 -15.72
C GLU A 310 -15.82 13.31 -15.32
N ARG A 311 -15.81 13.79 -14.06
CA ARG A 311 -14.75 14.67 -13.55
C ARG A 311 -13.36 14.03 -13.53
N SER A 312 -13.29 12.72 -13.28
CA SER A 312 -12.03 11.98 -13.24
C SER A 312 -11.42 11.76 -14.62
N GLY A 313 -12.26 11.76 -15.67
CA GLY A 313 -11.86 11.44 -17.04
C GLY A 313 -11.64 9.93 -17.30
N VAL A 314 -11.81 9.08 -16.27
CA VAL A 314 -11.59 7.62 -16.39
C VAL A 314 -12.49 7.02 -17.45
N LYS A 315 -11.89 6.25 -18.35
CA LYS A 315 -12.63 5.47 -19.34
C LYS A 315 -12.85 4.07 -18.80
N SER A 316 -14.10 3.73 -18.52
CA SER A 316 -14.47 2.44 -17.98
C SER A 316 -15.86 2.02 -18.45
N ARG A 317 -16.13 0.72 -18.38
CA ARG A 317 -17.41 0.13 -18.77
C ARG A 317 -17.85 -0.90 -17.76
N ARG A 318 -19.15 -1.02 -17.56
CA ARG A 318 -19.73 -2.08 -16.72
C ARG A 318 -19.83 -3.37 -17.50
N VAL A 319 -19.55 -4.48 -16.83
CA VAL A 319 -19.67 -5.83 -17.36
C VAL A 319 -20.45 -6.66 -16.37
N GLU A 320 -21.55 -7.22 -16.84
CA GLU A 320 -22.32 -8.22 -16.10
C GLU A 320 -21.90 -9.61 -16.57
N TRP A 321 -21.75 -10.52 -15.62
CA TRP A 321 -21.48 -11.92 -15.91
C TRP A 321 -22.08 -12.82 -14.83
N ARG A 322 -22.24 -14.10 -15.18
CA ARG A 322 -22.84 -15.12 -14.31
C ARG A 322 -21.91 -16.31 -14.21
N PHE A 323 -21.91 -16.95 -13.05
CA PHE A 323 -21.21 -18.20 -12.83
C PHE A 323 -21.92 -19.04 -11.77
N VAL A 324 -21.67 -20.35 -11.77
CA VAL A 324 -22.12 -21.24 -10.71
C VAL A 324 -21.06 -21.27 -9.61
N GLY A 325 -21.43 -20.80 -8.43
CA GLY A 325 -20.59 -20.80 -7.24
C GLY A 325 -20.30 -22.21 -6.72
N ARG A 326 -19.39 -22.30 -5.76
CA ARG A 326 -19.05 -23.59 -5.10
C ARG A 326 -20.22 -24.18 -4.31
N ASP A 327 -21.18 -23.36 -3.94
CA ASP A 327 -22.45 -23.74 -3.31
C ASP A 327 -23.50 -24.23 -4.33
N GLY A 328 -23.14 -24.32 -5.61
CA GLY A 328 -24.02 -24.74 -6.70
C GLY A 328 -25.03 -23.67 -7.12
N ARG A 329 -24.98 -22.46 -6.56
CA ARG A 329 -25.92 -21.38 -6.89
C ARG A 329 -25.39 -20.53 -8.03
N GLU A 330 -26.27 -20.13 -8.94
CA GLU A 330 -25.93 -19.10 -9.92
C GLU A 330 -25.75 -17.76 -9.20
N LYS A 331 -24.58 -17.14 -9.40
CA LYS A 331 -24.27 -15.80 -8.93
C LYS A 331 -24.16 -14.87 -10.13
N ARG A 332 -24.83 -13.72 -10.04
CA ARG A 332 -24.70 -12.60 -10.97
C ARG A 332 -23.76 -11.58 -10.36
N VAL A 333 -22.70 -11.23 -11.08
CA VAL A 333 -21.73 -10.23 -10.65
C VAL A 333 -21.72 -9.10 -11.66
N VAL A 334 -21.83 -7.88 -11.16
CA VAL A 334 -21.59 -6.65 -11.93
C VAL A 334 -20.26 -6.11 -11.47
N GLU A 335 -19.32 -5.99 -12.40
CA GLU A 335 -18.06 -5.29 -12.15
C GLU A 335 -17.84 -4.24 -13.21
N GLU A 336 -16.98 -3.29 -12.88
CA GLU A 336 -16.53 -2.28 -13.81
C GLU A 336 -15.08 -2.55 -14.21
N VAL A 337 -14.76 -2.30 -15.48
CA VAL A 337 -13.47 -2.62 -16.07
C VAL A 337 -12.95 -1.45 -16.87
N LEU A 338 -11.63 -1.42 -17.09
CA LEU A 338 -11.02 -0.39 -17.93
C LEU A 338 -11.63 -0.44 -19.33
N GLY A 339 -12.02 0.73 -19.80
CA GLY A 339 -12.62 0.95 -21.11
C GLY A 339 -11.58 1.25 -22.17
N GLU A 340 -12.04 1.31 -23.41
CA GLU A 340 -11.26 1.76 -24.55
C GLU A 340 -11.01 3.27 -24.50
N GLY A 341 -9.97 3.72 -25.19
CA GLY A 341 -9.54 5.12 -25.19
C GLY A 341 -8.57 5.46 -24.06
N ARG A 342 -7.87 6.59 -24.22
CA ARG A 342 -6.80 7.05 -23.32
C ARG A 342 -7.32 7.34 -21.91
N GLN A 343 -6.64 6.79 -20.91
CA GLN A 343 -6.88 7.06 -19.49
C GLN A 343 -6.27 8.40 -19.09
N PRO A 344 -6.82 9.06 -18.06
CA PRO A 344 -6.40 10.40 -17.67
C PRO A 344 -5.01 10.46 -16.99
N TRP A 345 -4.43 9.30 -16.65
CA TRP A 345 -3.08 9.18 -16.11
C TRP A 345 -2.04 8.73 -17.14
N GLU A 346 -2.44 8.44 -18.38
CA GLU A 346 -1.49 8.13 -19.45
C GLU A 346 -0.65 9.38 -19.78
N GLU A 347 0.63 9.19 -20.13
CA GLU A 347 1.45 10.25 -20.73
C GLU A 347 0.92 10.62 -22.14
N GLU A 348 1.25 11.81 -22.62
CA GLU A 348 0.86 12.26 -23.97
C GLU A 348 1.71 11.63 -25.07
#